data_AF-A0A7W0D2S5-F1
#
_entry.id   AF-A0A7W0D2S5-F1
#
_cell.length_a   1.000
_cell.length_b   1.000
_cell.length_c   1.000
_cell.angle_alpha   90.00
_cell.angle_beta   90.00
_cell.angle_gamma   90.00
#
_symmetry.space_group_name_H-M   'P 1'
#
loop_
_entity.id
_entity.type
_entity.pdbx_description
1 polymer ?
#
loop_
_entity_poly.entity_id
_entity_poly.type
_entity_poly.pdbx_seq_one_letter_code
_entity_poly.pdbx_strand_id
1 'polypeptide(L)'
;MLPSASDPICIFLQSYLDHTNCPFNCQRSCHESSIRVPLAFSGPGFNGGGALRELISLIDLPPTLLDAAGIEVPDHMQGRSLMPLIGGNRMGVAWQQEVFVQISESEVGRAIRTRRWKYAVTAPSGDPIHDSRASDYVESYLYDLEADPYELNNLVDKQSHEEVRVHLREVLKQRMVTAGETAPTIHALPAQASGQLKVLKTEIYQ
;
A
#
# COMPACT_ATOMS: atom_id res chain seq x y z
N MET A 1 -14.84 27.56 18.89
CA MET A 1 -14.46 28.47 17.79
C MET A 1 -14.38 27.61 16.54
N LEU A 2 -15.32 27.76 15.61
CA LEU A 2 -15.11 27.25 14.25
C LEU A 2 -13.90 27.98 13.67
N PRO A 3 -12.99 27.31 12.94
CA PRO A 3 -11.88 27.99 12.28
C PRO A 3 -12.47 29.08 11.38
N SER A 4 -11.98 30.32 11.51
CA SER A 4 -12.38 31.40 10.61
C SER A 4 -12.02 30.97 9.18
N ALA A 5 -12.95 31.17 8.25
CA ALA A 5 -12.91 30.73 6.85
C ALA A 5 -11.80 31.39 5.98
N SER A 6 -10.67 31.78 6.57
CA SER A 6 -9.64 32.63 5.95
C SER A 6 -8.33 31.90 5.68
N ASP A 7 -8.04 30.79 6.37
CA ASP A 7 -6.77 30.08 6.24
C ASP A 7 -6.94 28.78 5.44
N PRO A 8 -6.31 28.64 4.26
CA PRO A 8 -6.42 27.44 3.45
C PRO A 8 -5.67 26.25 4.08
N ILE A 9 -6.19 25.04 3.87
CA ILE A 9 -5.42 23.81 4.05
C ILE A 9 -4.59 23.60 2.77
N CYS A 10 -3.27 23.61 2.93
CA CYS A 10 -2.31 23.31 1.87
C CYS A 10 -1.89 21.85 1.95
N ILE A 11 -1.97 21.15 0.81
CA ILE A 11 -1.50 19.78 0.65
C ILE A 11 -0.38 19.79 -0.39
N PHE A 12 0.78 19.28 0.00
CA PHE A 12 1.85 18.97 -0.93
C PHE A 12 1.86 17.48 -1.16
N LEU A 13 1.50 17.06 -2.37
CA LEU A 13 1.49 15.67 -2.79
C LEU A 13 2.23 15.56 -4.11
N GLN A 14 3.03 14.51 -4.23
CA GLN A 14 3.55 14.06 -5.51
C GLN A 14 2.78 12.78 -5.91
N SER A 15 2.37 12.67 -7.16
CA SER A 15 1.58 11.50 -7.62
C SER A 15 2.44 10.27 -7.89
N TYR A 16 3.74 10.44 -8.14
CA TYR A 16 4.71 9.36 -8.40
C TYR A 16 6.14 9.90 -8.22
N LEU A 17 7.08 9.04 -7.82
CA LEU A 17 8.50 9.39 -7.78
C LEU A 17 9.19 9.00 -9.10
N ASP A 18 10.03 9.90 -9.60
CA ASP A 18 10.90 9.64 -10.75
C ASP A 18 12.35 9.47 -10.30
N HIS A 19 12.86 8.24 -10.39
CA HIS A 19 14.28 7.98 -10.25
C HIS A 19 14.96 8.18 -11.62
N THR A 20 15.85 9.17 -11.70
CA THR A 20 16.58 9.59 -12.90
C THR A 20 17.50 8.54 -13.52
N ASN A 21 17.67 7.38 -12.90
CA ASN A 21 18.58 6.31 -13.34
C ASN A 21 17.89 4.95 -13.51
N CYS A 22 16.58 4.95 -13.73
CA CYS A 22 15.78 3.75 -13.92
C CYS A 22 15.42 3.61 -15.41
N PRO A 23 15.71 2.48 -16.09
CA PRO A 23 15.29 2.29 -17.48
C PRO A 23 13.76 2.31 -17.57
N PHE A 24 13.23 2.74 -18.72
CA PHE A 24 11.81 2.94 -19.01
C PHE A 24 10.85 2.01 -18.23
N ASN A 25 9.77 2.58 -17.66
CA ASN A 25 8.64 1.94 -16.93
C ASN A 25 8.65 1.83 -15.39
N CYS A 26 9.60 2.41 -14.66
CA CYS A 26 9.59 2.31 -13.18
C CYS A 26 8.37 2.97 -12.49
N GLN A 27 7.75 3.99 -13.11
CA GLN A 27 6.55 4.69 -12.62
C GLN A 27 5.26 3.84 -12.61
N ARG A 28 5.31 2.63 -13.17
CA ARG A 28 4.15 1.73 -13.31
C ARG A 28 4.38 0.40 -12.60
N SER A 29 5.17 0.39 -11.53
CA SER A 29 5.55 -0.82 -10.81
C SER A 29 5.02 -0.80 -9.37
N CYS A 30 5.04 -1.96 -8.71
CA CYS A 30 4.73 -2.05 -7.28
C CYS A 30 5.88 -1.60 -6.36
N HIS A 31 7.04 -1.22 -6.91
CA HIS A 31 8.22 -0.88 -6.12
C HIS A 31 8.03 0.43 -5.32
N GLU A 32 8.69 0.54 -4.17
CA GLU A 32 8.62 1.71 -3.28
C GLU A 32 9.00 2.99 -4.02
N SER A 33 9.93 2.90 -4.97
CA SER A 33 10.30 4.01 -5.86
C SER A 33 9.14 4.56 -6.68
N SER A 34 8.09 3.77 -6.93
CA SER A 34 6.90 4.16 -7.66
C SER A 34 5.75 4.53 -6.73
N ILE A 35 5.50 3.72 -5.69
CA ILE A 35 4.27 3.80 -4.89
C ILE A 35 4.40 4.66 -3.62
N ARG A 36 5.61 4.89 -3.13
CA ARG A 36 5.83 5.67 -1.91
C ARG A 36 6.03 7.14 -2.27
N VAL A 37 5.00 7.94 -2.08
CA VAL A 37 5.03 9.37 -2.42
C VAL A 37 5.17 10.28 -1.20
N PRO A 38 5.88 11.41 -1.30
CA PRO A 38 5.90 12.42 -0.25
C PRO A 38 4.52 13.09 -0.14
N LEU A 39 4.07 13.23 1.11
CA LEU A 39 2.83 13.92 1.46
C LEU A 39 3.09 14.82 2.67
N ALA A 40 2.67 16.08 2.57
CA ALA A 40 2.69 17.02 3.70
C ALA A 40 1.39 17.84 3.73
N PHE A 41 0.90 18.07 4.95
CA PHE A 41 -0.25 18.93 5.23
C PHE A 41 0.19 20.14 6.04
N SER A 42 -0.41 21.29 5.76
CA SER A 42 -0.24 22.52 6.53
C SER A 42 -1.54 23.34 6.50
N GLY A 43 -1.87 24.00 7.60
CA GLY A 43 -3.08 24.82 7.71
C GLY A 43 -3.98 24.36 8.86
N PRO A 44 -5.20 24.91 8.98
CA PRO A 44 -6.09 24.64 10.11
C PRO A 44 -6.30 23.13 10.34
N GLY A 45 -6.11 22.68 11.59
CA GLY A 45 -6.14 21.26 11.95
C GLY A 45 -4.80 20.52 11.82
N PHE A 46 -3.84 21.08 11.08
CA PHE A 46 -2.51 20.50 10.82
C PHE A 46 -1.38 21.37 11.41
N ASN A 47 -1.59 21.87 12.62
CA ASN A 47 -0.71 22.87 13.26
C ASN A 47 0.36 22.27 14.20
N GLY A 48 0.28 20.97 14.48
CA GLY A 48 1.09 20.32 15.53
C GLY A 48 2.53 20.01 15.15
N GLY A 49 2.86 20.07 13.85
CA GLY A 49 4.15 19.60 13.33
C GLY A 49 4.39 18.09 13.53
N GLY A 50 5.48 17.59 12.97
CA GLY A 50 5.92 16.20 13.13
C GLY A 50 5.68 15.31 11.92
N ALA A 51 5.91 14.01 12.11
CA ALA A 51 5.78 13.00 11.06
C ALA A 51 4.85 11.87 11.52
N LEU A 52 4.02 11.39 10.58
CA LEU A 52 3.24 10.15 10.70
C LEU A 52 4.06 9.01 10.09
N ARG A 53 4.11 7.87 10.77
CA ARG A 53 4.81 6.65 10.30
C ARG A 53 3.85 5.51 9.98
N GLU A 54 2.57 5.73 10.22
CA GLU A 54 1.47 4.86 9.88
C GLU A 54 1.34 4.72 8.37
N LEU A 55 0.85 3.56 7.93
CA LEU A 55 0.64 3.32 6.50
C LEU A 55 -0.64 3.99 6.04
N ILE A 56 -0.49 4.93 5.13
CA ILE A 56 -1.59 5.70 4.55
C ILE A 56 -1.64 5.47 3.05
N SER A 57 -2.83 5.59 2.49
CA SER A 57 -3.07 5.52 1.05
C SER A 57 -3.65 6.85 0.55
N LEU A 58 -3.56 7.10 -0.75
CA LEU A 58 -4.13 8.31 -1.35
C LEU A 58 -5.66 8.37 -1.21
N ILE A 59 -6.32 7.22 -1.05
CA ILE A 59 -7.76 7.15 -0.78
C ILE A 59 -8.14 7.71 0.59
N ASP A 60 -7.18 7.86 1.51
CA ASP A 60 -7.37 8.43 2.85
C ASP A 60 -7.43 9.97 2.79
N LEU A 61 -6.99 10.60 1.69
CA LEU A 61 -6.95 12.07 1.58
C LEU A 61 -8.35 12.70 1.50
N PRO A 62 -9.27 12.25 0.64
CA PRO A 62 -10.61 12.81 0.59
C PRO A 62 -11.35 12.81 1.94
N PRO A 63 -11.45 11.68 2.69
CA PRO A 63 -12.14 11.69 3.98
C PRO A 63 -11.41 12.55 5.01
N THR A 64 -10.08 12.63 4.95
CA THR A 64 -9.30 13.54 5.83
C THR A 64 -9.65 15.00 5.59
N LEU A 65 -9.83 15.41 4.34
CA LEU A 65 -10.15 16.81 4.00
C LEU A 65 -11.57 17.19 4.41
N LEU A 66 -12.53 16.28 4.22
CA LEU A 66 -13.90 16.49 4.69
C LEU A 66 -13.93 16.64 6.21
N ASP A 67 -13.29 15.71 6.93
CA ASP A 67 -13.21 15.73 8.39
C ASP A 67 -12.51 17.00 8.90
N ALA A 68 -11.38 17.39 8.29
CA ALA A 68 -10.66 18.63 8.64
C ALA A 68 -11.51 19.90 8.37
N ALA A 69 -12.38 19.87 7.37
CA ALA A 69 -13.32 20.95 7.06
C ALA A 69 -14.58 20.93 7.95
N GLY A 70 -14.75 19.93 8.83
CA GLY A 70 -15.95 19.73 9.63
C GLY A 70 -17.16 19.26 8.80
N ILE A 71 -16.92 18.68 7.63
CA ILE A 71 -17.93 18.08 6.75
C ILE A 71 -18.02 16.60 7.07
N GLU A 72 -19.25 16.07 7.15
CA GLU A 72 -19.49 14.66 7.38
C GLU A 72 -18.86 13.80 6.27
N VAL A 73 -18.07 12.79 6.68
CA VAL A 73 -17.43 11.83 5.77
C VAL A 73 -18.47 10.78 5.38
N PRO A 74 -18.80 10.60 4.09
CA PRO A 74 -19.75 9.59 3.67
C PRO A 74 -19.26 8.16 3.94
N ASP A 75 -20.16 7.29 4.42
CA ASP A 75 -19.86 5.88 4.75
C ASP A 75 -19.38 5.03 3.56
N HIS A 76 -19.63 5.46 2.33
CA HIS A 76 -19.22 4.74 1.12
C HIS A 76 -17.78 5.05 0.70
N MET A 77 -17.10 6.01 1.35
CA MET A 77 -15.69 6.25 1.10
C MET A 77 -14.85 5.09 1.67
N GLN A 78 -13.96 4.55 0.83
CA GLN A 78 -13.13 3.41 1.22
C GLN A 78 -11.97 3.79 2.16
N GLY A 79 -11.49 5.03 2.07
CA GLY A 79 -10.40 5.54 2.91
C GLY A 79 -10.84 5.96 4.30
N ARG A 80 -9.87 6.24 5.17
CA ARG A 80 -10.08 6.64 6.55
C ARG A 80 -9.49 8.02 6.80
N SER A 81 -10.20 8.87 7.53
CA SER A 81 -9.65 10.17 7.94
C SER A 81 -8.39 9.98 8.79
N LEU A 82 -7.36 10.78 8.48
CA LEU A 82 -6.10 10.84 9.22
C LEU A 82 -6.21 11.72 10.48
N MET A 83 -7.29 12.49 10.65
CA MET A 83 -7.45 13.41 11.77
C MET A 83 -7.26 12.76 13.15
N PRO A 84 -7.73 11.52 13.41
CA PRO A 84 -7.47 10.84 14.69
C PRO A 84 -5.98 10.54 14.96
N LEU A 85 -5.14 10.47 13.92
CA LEU A 85 -3.69 10.28 14.06
C LEU A 85 -2.95 11.60 14.33
N ILE A 86 -3.62 12.73 14.10
CA ILE A 86 -3.08 14.08 14.19
C ILE A 86 -3.50 14.67 15.56
N GLY A 87 -2.56 15.27 16.29
CA GLY A 87 -2.89 15.98 17.55
C GLY A 87 -2.55 15.25 18.87
N GLY A 88 -1.66 14.26 18.86
CA GLY A 88 -0.96 13.81 20.08
C GLY A 88 -1.62 12.67 20.87
N ASN A 89 -2.90 12.36 20.65
CA ASN A 89 -3.55 11.18 21.25
C ASN A 89 -3.55 9.96 20.32
N ARG A 90 -2.35 9.58 19.86
CA ARG A 90 -2.17 8.44 18.93
C ARG A 90 -2.36 7.08 19.60
N MET A 91 -2.29 7.03 20.93
CA MET A 91 -2.35 5.78 21.68
C MET A 91 -3.74 5.16 21.59
N GLY A 92 -3.81 3.94 21.07
CA GLY A 92 -5.06 3.17 20.97
C GLY A 92 -5.86 3.38 19.69
N VAL A 93 -5.40 4.22 18.75
CA VAL A 93 -6.05 4.32 17.43
C VAL A 93 -5.74 3.07 16.61
N ALA A 94 -6.75 2.23 16.39
CA ALA A 94 -6.64 1.07 15.52
C ALA A 94 -6.53 1.51 14.05
N TRP A 95 -5.32 1.48 13.50
CA TRP A 95 -5.04 1.86 12.11
C TRP A 95 -4.79 0.65 11.21
N GLN A 96 -4.90 0.82 9.89
CA GLN A 96 -4.56 -0.24 8.93
C GLN A 96 -3.07 -0.58 9.00
N GLN A 97 -2.74 -1.85 8.82
CA GLN A 97 -1.36 -2.35 8.89
C GLN A 97 -0.80 -2.67 7.50
N GLU A 98 -1.61 -2.45 6.48
CA GLU A 98 -1.31 -2.76 5.10
C GLU A 98 -1.95 -1.75 4.13
N VAL A 99 -1.30 -1.59 2.98
CA VAL A 99 -1.78 -0.78 1.85
C VAL A 99 -2.00 -1.71 0.66
N PHE A 100 -3.19 -1.62 0.09
CA PHE A 100 -3.54 -2.28 -1.15
C PHE A 100 -3.16 -1.40 -2.34
N VAL A 101 -2.48 -1.99 -3.32
CA VAL A 101 -2.00 -1.31 -4.52
C VAL A 101 -2.57 -2.02 -5.74
N GLN A 102 -3.22 -1.24 -6.59
CA GLN A 102 -3.60 -1.67 -7.92
C GLN A 102 -2.55 -1.21 -8.93
N ILE A 103 -2.11 -2.14 -9.79
CA ILE A 103 -1.17 -1.88 -10.87
C ILE A 103 -1.95 -2.08 -12.17
N SER A 104 -1.84 -1.11 -13.06
CA SER A 104 -2.49 -1.09 -14.37
C SER A 104 -1.56 -0.36 -15.35
N GLU A 105 -1.86 -0.41 -16.65
CA GLU A 105 -1.03 0.09 -17.76
C GLU A 105 0.25 -0.69 -18.09
N SER A 106 1.05 -1.09 -17.10
CA SER A 106 2.24 -1.93 -17.30
C SER A 106 1.92 -3.42 -17.27
N GLU A 107 1.04 -3.78 -16.35
CA GLU A 107 0.58 -5.14 -16.08
C GLU A 107 -0.79 -5.08 -15.41
N VAL A 108 -1.56 -6.16 -15.49
CA VAL A 108 -2.75 -6.33 -14.65
C VAL A 108 -2.28 -6.94 -13.33
N GLY A 109 -1.93 -6.07 -12.38
CA GLY A 109 -1.26 -6.48 -11.15
C GLY A 109 -1.94 -5.99 -9.88
N ARG A 110 -1.64 -6.66 -8.77
CA ARG A 110 -2.08 -6.28 -7.42
C ARG A 110 -0.94 -6.49 -6.44
N ALA A 111 -0.85 -5.62 -5.43
CA ALA A 111 0.11 -5.80 -4.36
C ALA A 111 -0.47 -5.41 -2.99
N ILE A 112 0.09 -6.02 -1.96
CA ILE A 112 -0.06 -5.62 -0.56
C ILE A 112 1.29 -5.21 -0.03
N ARG A 113 1.31 -4.07 0.66
CA ARG A 113 2.48 -3.53 1.33
C ARG A 113 2.19 -3.35 2.82
N THR A 114 2.86 -4.12 3.66
CA THR A 114 2.85 -3.96 5.13
C THR A 114 4.04 -3.12 5.57
N ARG A 115 4.33 -3.02 6.88
CA ARG A 115 5.53 -2.32 7.33
C ARG A 115 6.81 -2.99 6.86
N ARG A 116 6.86 -4.32 6.94
CA ARG A 116 8.04 -5.11 6.61
C ARG A 116 7.94 -5.78 5.25
N TRP A 117 6.77 -6.21 4.82
CA TRP A 117 6.66 -7.06 3.63
C TRP A 117 5.98 -6.35 2.48
N LYS A 118 6.41 -6.69 1.27
CA LYS A 118 5.65 -6.42 0.06
C LYS A 118 5.42 -7.70 -0.71
N TYR A 119 4.18 -7.94 -1.10
CA TYR A 119 3.77 -9.10 -1.87
C TYR A 119 2.96 -8.65 -3.08
N ALA A 120 3.33 -9.12 -4.27
CA ALA A 120 2.69 -8.72 -5.52
C ALA A 120 2.42 -9.91 -6.44
N VAL A 121 1.34 -9.77 -7.20
CA VAL A 121 0.86 -10.76 -8.16
C VAL A 121 0.52 -10.09 -9.48
N THR A 122 0.71 -10.80 -10.59
CA THR A 122 0.41 -10.34 -11.94
C THR A 122 -0.47 -11.35 -12.66
N ALA A 123 -1.43 -10.89 -13.45
CA ALA A 123 -2.23 -11.74 -14.33
C ALA A 123 -1.55 -11.87 -15.70
N PRO A 124 -0.98 -13.03 -16.06
CA PRO A 124 -0.22 -13.18 -17.31
C PRO A 124 -1.06 -13.02 -18.58
N SER A 125 -2.37 -13.27 -18.47
CA SER A 125 -3.32 -13.21 -19.58
C SER A 125 -4.10 -11.90 -19.66
N GLY A 126 -3.90 -10.96 -18.74
CA GLY A 126 -4.62 -9.69 -18.72
C GLY A 126 -3.98 -8.66 -19.66
N ASP A 127 -4.81 -7.90 -20.37
CA ASP A 127 -4.37 -6.74 -21.15
C ASP A 127 -4.31 -5.49 -20.24
N PRO A 128 -3.13 -4.92 -19.95
CA PRO A 128 -3.02 -3.81 -18.99
C PRO A 128 -3.71 -2.51 -19.40
N ILE A 129 -4.03 -2.35 -20.69
CA ILE A 129 -4.70 -1.16 -21.25
C ILE A 129 -6.22 -1.29 -21.15
N HIS A 130 -6.74 -2.51 -21.34
CA HIS A 130 -8.17 -2.76 -21.44
C HIS A 130 -8.76 -3.43 -20.19
N ASP A 131 -7.95 -4.16 -19.44
CA ASP A 131 -8.36 -4.90 -18.26
C ASP A 131 -7.87 -4.21 -16.99
N SER A 132 -8.81 -3.70 -16.20
CA SER A 132 -8.50 -3.15 -14.88
C SER A 132 -8.25 -4.25 -13.83
N ARG A 133 -8.69 -5.48 -14.08
CA ARG A 133 -8.68 -6.61 -13.15
C ARG A 133 -8.70 -7.94 -13.91
N ALA A 134 -8.29 -9.02 -13.26
CA ALA A 134 -8.39 -10.38 -13.76
C ALA A 134 -9.00 -11.31 -12.69
N SER A 135 -9.35 -12.54 -13.07
CA SER A 135 -9.74 -13.60 -12.14
C SER A 135 -8.55 -14.44 -11.68
N ASP A 136 -7.52 -14.56 -12.51
CA ASP A 136 -6.42 -15.49 -12.33
C ASP A 136 -5.09 -14.73 -12.34
N TYR A 137 -4.34 -14.89 -11.25
CA TYR A 137 -3.06 -14.23 -11.02
C TYR A 137 -1.99 -15.25 -10.68
N VAL A 138 -0.74 -14.90 -10.96
CA VAL A 138 0.45 -15.65 -10.56
C VAL A 138 1.28 -14.78 -9.63
N GLU A 139 1.91 -15.41 -8.65
CA GLU A 139 2.88 -14.75 -7.78
C GLU A 139 4.04 -14.14 -8.57
N SER A 140 4.35 -12.87 -8.31
CA SER A 140 5.41 -12.14 -9.01
C SER A 140 6.53 -11.75 -8.06
N TYR A 141 6.21 -11.15 -6.91
CA TYR A 141 7.21 -10.60 -6.00
C TYR A 141 6.89 -10.83 -4.53
N LEU A 142 7.94 -11.06 -3.74
CA LEU A 142 7.95 -10.97 -2.29
C LEU A 142 9.24 -10.28 -1.87
N TYR A 143 9.14 -9.14 -1.18
CA TYR A 143 10.28 -8.39 -0.67
C TYR A 143 10.18 -8.20 0.85
N ASP A 144 11.31 -8.36 1.54
CA ASP A 144 11.50 -7.90 2.92
C ASP A 144 12.03 -6.46 2.87
N LEU A 145 11.17 -5.48 3.11
CA LEU A 145 11.50 -4.05 3.08
C LEU A 145 12.36 -3.58 4.27
N GLU A 146 12.47 -4.40 5.33
CA GLU A 146 13.35 -4.11 6.46
C GLU A 146 14.79 -4.54 6.14
N ALA A 147 14.95 -5.74 5.59
CA ALA A 147 16.26 -6.27 5.21
C ALA A 147 16.74 -5.77 3.82
N ASP A 148 15.81 -5.49 2.91
CA ASP A 148 16.05 -5.06 1.54
C ASP A 148 15.13 -3.87 1.15
N PRO A 149 15.42 -2.66 1.66
CA PRO A 149 14.61 -1.46 1.39
C PRO A 149 14.57 -1.04 -0.08
N TYR A 150 15.48 -1.56 -0.90
CA TYR A 150 15.59 -1.25 -2.32
C TYR A 150 15.01 -2.35 -3.22
N GLU A 151 14.43 -3.41 -2.64
CA GLU A 151 13.68 -4.46 -3.35
C GLU A 151 14.50 -5.15 -4.44
N LEU A 152 15.76 -5.46 -4.13
CA LEU A 152 16.71 -6.04 -5.08
C LEU A 152 16.64 -7.57 -5.11
N ASN A 153 16.14 -8.20 -4.05
CA ASN A 153 16.13 -9.64 -3.85
C ASN A 153 14.70 -10.17 -3.77
N ASN A 154 14.22 -10.77 -4.85
CA ASN A 154 12.90 -11.38 -4.87
C ASN A 154 12.92 -12.72 -4.10
N LEU A 155 12.06 -12.84 -3.08
CA LEU A 155 11.96 -13.97 -2.16
C LEU A 155 10.75 -14.88 -2.47
N VAL A 156 10.00 -14.59 -3.53
CA VAL A 156 8.67 -15.18 -3.78
C VAL A 156 8.70 -16.69 -3.99
N ASP A 157 9.81 -17.23 -4.49
CA ASP A 157 10.03 -18.64 -4.75
C ASP A 157 10.78 -19.36 -3.61
N LYS A 158 11.15 -18.67 -2.53
CA LYS A 158 11.97 -19.25 -1.47
C LYS A 158 11.12 -20.02 -0.45
N GLN A 159 11.43 -21.30 -0.26
CA GLN A 159 10.71 -22.16 0.68
C GLN A 159 10.75 -21.63 2.13
N SER A 160 11.83 -20.95 2.53
CA SER A 160 11.98 -20.32 3.85
C SER A 160 10.95 -19.22 4.13
N HIS A 161 10.35 -18.64 3.08
CA HIS A 161 9.41 -17.53 3.12
C HIS A 161 7.97 -17.95 2.77
N GLU A 162 7.71 -19.25 2.61
CA GLU A 162 6.40 -19.75 2.19
C GLU A 162 5.28 -19.36 3.16
N GLU A 163 5.54 -19.36 4.47
CA GLU A 163 4.55 -19.03 5.50
C GLU A 163 4.08 -17.57 5.40
N VAL A 164 5.01 -16.62 5.19
CA VAL A 164 4.66 -15.21 4.98
C VAL A 164 3.96 -14.99 3.65
N ARG A 165 4.40 -15.68 2.60
CA ARG A 165 3.79 -15.63 1.27
C ARG A 165 2.33 -16.08 1.31
N VAL A 166 2.03 -17.20 1.96
CA VAL A 166 0.66 -17.71 2.13
C VAL A 166 -0.19 -16.74 2.95
N HIS A 167 0.35 -16.18 4.02
CA HIS A 167 -0.36 -15.18 4.82
C HIS A 167 -0.74 -13.95 3.99
N LEU A 168 0.23 -13.34 3.30
CA LEU A 168 0.00 -12.14 2.50
C LEU A 168 -0.89 -12.39 1.28
N ARG A 169 -0.87 -13.61 0.72
CA ARG A 169 -1.80 -14.01 -0.33
C ARG A 169 -3.25 -13.95 0.14
N GLU A 170 -3.54 -14.44 1.34
CA GLU A 170 -4.90 -14.39 1.89
C GLU A 170 -5.31 -12.96 2.25
N VAL A 171 -4.39 -12.15 2.81
CA VAL A 171 -4.64 -10.72 3.03
C VAL A 171 -4.97 -10.01 1.71
N LEU A 172 -4.21 -10.26 0.65
CA LEU A 172 -4.44 -9.66 -0.66
C LEU A 172 -5.81 -10.05 -1.22
N LYS A 173 -6.19 -11.33 -1.16
CA LYS A 173 -7.51 -11.79 -1.60
C LYS A 173 -8.64 -11.09 -0.86
N GLN A 174 -8.53 -10.95 0.45
CA GLN A 174 -9.52 -10.24 1.27
C GLN A 174 -9.62 -8.76 0.87
N ARG A 175 -8.48 -8.11 0.62
CA ARG A 175 -8.44 -6.70 0.21
C ARG A 175 -9.03 -6.49 -1.19
N MET A 176 -8.79 -7.39 -2.14
CA MET A 176 -9.43 -7.35 -3.46
C MET A 176 -10.96 -7.46 -3.36
N VAL A 177 -11.46 -8.40 -2.55
CA VAL A 177 -12.91 -8.53 -2.31
C VAL A 177 -13.49 -7.28 -1.65
N THR A 178 -12.79 -6.72 -0.66
CA THR A 178 -13.21 -5.47 0.02
C THR A 178 -13.24 -4.28 -0.95
N ALA A 179 -12.35 -4.26 -1.95
CA ALA A 179 -12.34 -3.26 -3.01
C ALA A 179 -13.46 -3.46 -4.06
N GLY A 180 -14.31 -4.49 -3.90
CA GLY A 180 -15.39 -4.81 -4.83
C GLY A 180 -14.96 -5.66 -6.03
N GLU A 181 -13.81 -6.32 -5.96
CA GLU A 181 -13.38 -7.30 -6.94
C GLU A 181 -13.92 -8.70 -6.61
N THR A 182 -14.02 -9.55 -7.62
CA THR A 182 -14.29 -10.98 -7.40
C THR A 182 -13.10 -11.63 -6.72
N ALA A 183 -13.37 -12.60 -5.83
CA ALA A 183 -12.30 -13.34 -5.17
C ALA A 183 -11.39 -14.01 -6.24
N PRO A 184 -10.09 -13.68 -6.28
CA PRO A 184 -9.21 -14.16 -7.34
C PRO A 184 -8.67 -15.55 -7.03
N THR A 185 -8.27 -16.26 -8.08
CA THR A 185 -7.34 -17.38 -7.99
C THR A 185 -5.92 -16.85 -8.07
N ILE A 186 -5.10 -17.19 -7.08
CA ILE A 186 -3.67 -16.83 -7.08
C ILE A 186 -2.83 -18.10 -7.08
N HIS A 187 -2.11 -18.32 -8.17
CA HIS A 187 -1.24 -19.46 -8.36
C HIS A 187 0.14 -19.22 -7.74
N ALA A 188 0.54 -20.13 -6.86
CA ALA A 188 1.83 -20.08 -6.21
C ALA A 188 2.97 -20.46 -7.17
N LEU A 189 4.13 -19.83 -7.01
CA LEU A 189 5.33 -20.30 -7.70
C LEU A 189 5.94 -21.53 -7.01
N PRO A 190 6.52 -22.49 -7.78
CA PRO A 190 7.19 -23.65 -7.22
C PRO A 190 8.28 -23.23 -6.22
N ALA A 191 8.20 -23.76 -5.00
CA ALA A 191 9.16 -23.44 -3.96
C ALA A 191 10.54 -24.03 -4.27
N GLN A 192 11.57 -23.22 -4.10
CA GLN A 192 12.97 -23.58 -4.22
C GLN A 192 13.63 -23.58 -2.84
N ALA A 193 14.48 -24.58 -2.60
CA ALA A 193 15.33 -24.61 -1.41
C ALA A 193 16.26 -23.39 -1.45
N SER A 194 16.48 -22.79 -0.28
CA SER A 194 17.33 -21.61 -0.14
C SER A 194 18.20 -21.73 1.10
N GLY A 195 19.37 -21.09 1.10
CA GLY A 195 20.23 -20.99 2.28
C GLY A 195 19.75 -19.96 3.31
N GLN A 196 18.60 -19.33 3.10
CA GLN A 196 18.06 -18.34 4.02
C GLN A 196 17.42 -18.99 5.24
N LEU A 197 17.50 -18.31 6.39
CA LEU A 197 16.81 -18.72 7.60
C LEU A 197 15.29 -18.64 7.38
N LYS A 198 14.56 -19.52 8.06
CA LYS A 198 13.10 -19.48 8.06
C LYS A 198 12.63 -18.22 8.78
N VAL A 199 11.66 -17.52 8.19
CA VAL A 199 11.03 -16.34 8.79
C VAL A 199 10.36 -16.72 10.11
N LEU A 200 10.59 -15.95 11.17
CA LEU A 200 9.97 -16.16 12.47
C LEU A 200 8.52 -15.69 12.43
N LYS A 201 7.63 -16.35 13.18
CA LYS A 201 6.20 -15.96 13.23
C LYS A 201 5.98 -14.49 13.62
N THR A 202 6.83 -13.96 14.50
CA THR A 202 6.78 -12.55 14.93
C THR A 202 7.10 -11.57 13.82
N GLU A 203 7.76 -12.01 12.76
CA GLU A 203 8.14 -11.18 11.61
C GLU A 203 7.06 -11.17 10.53
N ILE A 204 6.20 -12.20 10.49
CA ILE A 204 5.15 -12.36 9.48
C ILE A 204 4.03 -11.33 9.67
N TYR A 205 3.67 -11.02 10.92
CA TYR A 205 2.45 -10.25 11.25
C TYR A 205 2.72 -8.78 11.60
N GLN A 206 3.77 -8.17 11.02
CA GLN A 206 4.15 -6.76 11.23
C GLN A 206 3.71 -5.85 10.08
#